data_AF-A0A7S0QXV1-F1
#
_entry.id   AF-A0A7S0QXV1-F1
#
_cell.length_a   1.000
_cell.length_b   1.000
_cell.length_c   1.000
_cell.angle_alpha   90.00
_cell.angle_beta   90.00
_cell.angle_gamma   90.00
#
_symmetry.space_group_name_H-M   'P 1'
#
loop_
_entity.id
_entity.type
_entity.pdbx_description
1 polymer ?
#
loop_
_entity_poly.entity_id
_entity_poly.type
_entity_poly.pdbx_seq_one_letter_code
_entity_poly.pdbx_strand_id
1 'polypeptide(L)'
;SVKIMWPRSEEEKRRSRNCGFVNMMTRADAERAKEGMNARELIGLEMRIGWGKALPKPPVPCYVHTDTLSGFKGTIATEVAVHFPADRELRRLIDKMAEYVAREGHEFERAIIDRERDNPDFDFLWEPQSREGVYYKWRVYAYCQSDTAAEWRR
;
A
#
# COMPACT_ATOMS: atom_id res chain seq x y z
N SER A 1 -5.70 5.33 -6.42
CA SER A 1 -4.78 6.12 -5.57
C SER A 1 -5.51 6.55 -4.32
N VAL A 2 -4.80 6.79 -3.22
CA VAL A 2 -5.37 7.26 -1.94
C VAL A 2 -4.56 8.44 -1.45
N LYS A 3 -5.22 9.47 -0.93
CA LYS A 3 -4.59 10.63 -0.29
C LYS A 3 -5.32 10.96 1.00
N ILE A 4 -4.62 10.82 2.13
CA ILE A 4 -5.13 11.22 3.44
C ILE A 4 -4.77 12.70 3.66
N MET A 5 -5.74 13.46 4.14
CA MET A 5 -5.60 14.86 4.52
C MET A 5 -5.50 14.93 6.04
N TRP A 6 -4.30 15.21 6.54
CA TRP A 6 -4.07 15.43 7.95
C TRP A 6 -4.51 16.84 8.36
N PRO A 7 -5.11 17.00 9.55
CA PRO A 7 -5.57 18.29 10.06
C PRO A 7 -4.40 19.26 10.20
N ARG A 8 -4.50 20.46 9.62
CA ARG A 8 -3.43 21.46 9.64
C ARG A 8 -3.67 22.54 10.69
N SER A 9 -4.93 22.89 10.94
CA SER A 9 -5.30 23.87 11.95
C SER A 9 -5.66 23.23 13.30
N GLU A 10 -5.54 24.00 14.38
CA GLU A 10 -5.98 23.58 15.72
C GLU A 10 -7.49 23.27 15.77
N GLU A 11 -8.29 23.96 14.95
CA GLU A 11 -9.71 23.67 14.82
C GLU A 11 -9.96 22.31 14.17
N GLU A 12 -9.21 21.95 13.12
CA GLU A 12 -9.30 20.64 12.47
C GLU A 12 -8.82 19.52 13.39
N LYS A 13 -7.76 19.75 14.17
CA LYS A 13 -7.28 18.77 15.17
C LYS A 13 -8.34 18.50 16.25
N ARG A 14 -9.05 19.54 16.71
CA ARG A 14 -10.15 19.39 17.68
C ARG A 14 -11.32 18.57 17.15
N ARG A 15 -11.52 18.51 15.83
CA ARG A 15 -12.61 17.71 15.21
C ARG A 15 -12.39 16.20 15.33
N SER A 16 -11.19 15.74 15.70
CA SER A 16 -10.84 14.32 15.90
C SER A 16 -11.25 13.40 14.74
N ARG A 17 -11.19 13.92 13.51
CA ARG A 17 -11.56 13.19 12.29
C ARG A 17 -10.57 13.51 11.18
N ASN A 18 -10.11 12.48 10.48
CA ASN A 18 -9.32 12.62 9.28
C ASN A 18 -10.22 12.54 8.05
N CYS A 19 -9.87 13.26 7.00
CA CYS A 19 -10.53 13.13 5.70
C CYS A 19 -9.52 12.75 4.63
N GLY A 20 -9.99 12.29 3.48
CA GLY A 20 -9.12 11.87 2.41
C GLY A 20 -9.87 11.66 1.10
N PHE A 21 -9.12 11.42 0.04
CA PHE A 21 -9.62 11.12 -1.28
C PHE A 21 -9.14 9.74 -1.72
N VAL A 22 -10.06 8.97 -2.28
CA VAL A 22 -9.79 7.67 -2.89
C VAL A 22 -10.22 7.74 -4.35
N ASN A 23 -9.32 7.35 -5.26
CA ASN A 23 -9.61 7.23 -6.68
C ASN A 23 -9.56 5.75 -7.08
N MET A 24 -10.72 5.24 -7.53
CA MET A 24 -10.91 3.86 -7.99
C MET A 24 -10.68 3.77 -9.51
N MET A 25 -10.39 2.55 -10.00
CA MET A 25 -10.17 2.35 -11.43
C MET A 25 -11.45 2.40 -12.24
N THR A 26 -12.53 1.83 -11.71
CA THR A 26 -13.83 1.85 -12.37
C THR A 26 -14.86 2.58 -11.52
N ARG A 27 -15.86 3.15 -12.19
CA ARG A 27 -16.98 3.82 -11.53
C ARG A 27 -17.80 2.81 -10.70
N ALA A 28 -18.00 1.61 -11.24
CA ALA A 28 -18.73 0.55 -10.55
C ALA A 28 -18.08 0.17 -9.21
N ASP A 29 -16.74 0.10 -9.15
CA ASP A 29 -16.05 -0.19 -7.89
C ASP A 29 -16.21 0.95 -6.89
N ALA A 30 -16.18 2.19 -7.37
CA ALA A 30 -16.41 3.35 -6.52
C ALA A 30 -17.84 3.39 -5.96
N GLU A 31 -18.83 2.99 -6.75
CA GLU A 31 -20.24 2.90 -6.33
C GLU A 31 -20.39 1.83 -5.24
N ARG A 32 -19.88 0.62 -5.49
CA ARG A 32 -19.90 -0.47 -4.48
C ARG A 32 -19.18 -0.08 -3.20
N ALA A 33 -18.00 0.54 -3.30
CA ALA A 33 -17.24 0.99 -2.14
C ALA A 33 -18.00 2.07 -1.34
N LYS A 34 -18.60 3.04 -2.04
CA LYS A 34 -19.40 4.09 -1.39
C LYS A 34 -20.62 3.49 -0.70
N GLU A 35 -21.38 2.60 -1.35
CA GLU A 35 -22.58 1.99 -0.76
C GLU A 35 -22.24 1.06 0.40
N GLY A 36 -21.17 0.28 0.29
CA GLY A 36 -20.77 -0.68 1.32
C GLY A 36 -20.21 -0.03 2.58
N MET A 37 -19.49 1.09 2.45
CA MET A 37 -18.73 1.71 3.54
C MET A 37 -19.32 3.03 4.06
N ASN A 38 -20.21 3.69 3.33
CA ASN A 38 -20.82 4.92 3.84
C ASN A 38 -21.71 4.62 5.06
N ALA A 39 -21.59 5.44 6.10
CA ALA A 39 -22.22 5.27 7.41
C ALA A 39 -21.81 3.98 8.17
N ARG A 40 -20.77 3.27 7.73
CA ARG A 40 -20.17 2.18 8.52
C ARG A 40 -19.22 2.73 9.57
N GLU A 41 -19.16 2.05 10.70
CA GLU A 41 -18.13 2.30 11.71
C GLU A 41 -16.82 1.62 11.30
N LEU A 42 -15.74 2.39 11.32
CA LEU A 42 -14.38 1.91 11.11
C LEU A 42 -13.50 2.49 12.23
N ILE A 43 -12.95 1.62 13.08
CA ILE A 43 -12.10 2.01 14.22
C ILE A 43 -12.83 3.01 15.14
N GLY A 44 -14.10 2.73 15.46
CA GLY A 44 -14.92 3.59 16.32
C GLY A 44 -15.36 4.92 15.70
N LEU A 45 -15.10 5.15 14.40
CA LEU A 45 -15.48 6.36 13.68
C LEU A 45 -16.43 6.03 12.52
N GLU A 46 -17.55 6.76 12.44
CA GLU A 46 -18.48 6.67 11.32
C GLU A 46 -17.86 7.26 10.05
N MET A 47 -17.75 6.42 9.02
CA MET A 47 -17.30 6.77 7.68
C MET A 47 -18.36 7.58 6.94
N ARG A 48 -17.96 8.73 6.39
CA ARG A 48 -18.81 9.56 5.51
C ARG A 48 -18.18 9.69 4.15
N ILE A 49 -18.82 9.12 3.13
CA ILE A 49 -18.25 8.98 1.79
C ILE A 49 -19.12 9.73 0.77
N GLY A 50 -18.49 10.68 0.09
CA GLY A 50 -19.10 11.46 -0.99
C GLY A 50 -18.38 11.30 -2.32
N TRP A 51 -19.02 11.76 -3.40
CA TRP A 51 -18.40 11.84 -4.71
C TRP A 51 -17.48 13.06 -4.81
N GLY A 52 -16.30 12.88 -5.40
CA GLY A 52 -15.34 13.95 -5.66
C GLY A 52 -15.09 14.16 -7.15
N LYS A 53 -14.26 15.15 -7.49
CA LYS A 53 -13.81 15.39 -8.85
C LYS A 53 -12.97 14.21 -9.34
N ALA A 54 -13.28 13.68 -10.51
CA ALA A 54 -12.50 12.62 -11.14
C ALA A 54 -11.08 13.11 -11.46
N LEU A 55 -10.07 12.34 -11.04
CA LEU A 55 -8.68 12.55 -11.40
C LEU A 55 -8.28 11.64 -12.56
N PRO A 56 -7.29 12.03 -13.39
CA PRO A 56 -6.67 11.14 -14.36
C PRO A 56 -6.28 9.81 -13.70
N LYS A 57 -6.69 8.71 -14.31
CA LYS A 57 -6.42 7.38 -13.78
C LYS A 57 -5.01 6.94 -14.20
N PRO A 58 -4.22 6.33 -13.31
CA PRO A 58 -2.98 5.70 -13.72
C PRO A 58 -3.27 4.52 -14.66
N PRO A 59 -2.32 4.13 -15.53
CA PRO A 59 -2.51 3.01 -16.46
C PRO A 59 -2.66 1.66 -15.74
N VAL A 60 -2.14 1.54 -14.50
CA VAL A 60 -2.14 0.31 -13.71
C VAL A 60 -2.66 0.59 -12.29
N PRO A 61 -3.52 -0.28 -11.71
CA PRO A 61 -3.98 -0.14 -10.34
C PRO A 61 -2.85 -0.31 -9.33
N CYS A 62 -2.83 0.55 -8.32
CA CYS A 62 -1.91 0.41 -7.18
C CYS A 62 -2.35 -0.69 -6.21
N TYR A 63 -3.62 -1.10 -6.26
CA TYR A 63 -4.17 -2.15 -5.43
C TYR A 63 -5.27 -2.88 -6.23
N VAL A 64 -5.24 -4.20 -6.17
CA VAL A 64 -6.17 -5.08 -6.86
C VAL A 64 -6.73 -6.05 -5.83
N HIS A 65 -8.04 -6.01 -5.62
CA HIS A 65 -8.74 -7.05 -4.87
C HIS A 65 -9.13 -8.16 -5.85
N THR A 66 -9.03 -9.43 -5.44
CA THR A 66 -9.28 -10.61 -6.30
C THR A 66 -10.64 -10.52 -7.01
N ASP A 67 -11.66 -10.03 -6.30
CA ASP A 67 -13.03 -9.90 -6.83
C ASP A 67 -13.19 -8.76 -7.86
N THR A 68 -12.25 -7.82 -7.92
CA THR A 68 -12.27 -6.66 -8.81
C THR A 68 -11.64 -6.96 -10.18
N LEU A 69 -11.00 -8.11 -10.34
CA LEU A 69 -10.36 -8.53 -11.59
C LEU A 69 -11.35 -8.81 -12.72
N SER A 70 -12.61 -9.15 -12.40
CA SER A 70 -13.61 -9.56 -13.40
C SER A 70 -14.03 -8.45 -14.37
N GLY A 71 -13.78 -7.17 -14.04
CA GLY A 71 -14.23 -6.01 -14.82
C GLY A 71 -13.12 -5.13 -15.40
N PHE A 72 -11.85 -5.40 -15.11
CA PHE A 72 -10.73 -4.54 -15.54
C PHE A 72 -10.22 -4.96 -16.93
N LYS A 73 -10.41 -4.10 -17.95
CA LYS A 73 -9.98 -4.34 -19.34
C LYS A 73 -8.51 -4.03 -19.62
N GLY A 74 -7.72 -3.67 -18.61
CA GLY A 74 -6.28 -3.48 -18.77
C GLY A 74 -5.53 -4.79 -18.51
N THR A 75 -4.40 -4.98 -19.18
CA THR A 75 -3.50 -6.11 -18.93
C THR A 75 -2.92 -5.98 -17.52
N ILE A 76 -3.50 -6.72 -16.56
CA ILE A 76 -2.90 -6.89 -15.24
C ILE A 76 -1.95 -8.07 -15.38
N ALA A 77 -0.66 -7.88 -15.10
CA ALA A 77 0.20 -9.00 -14.79
C ALA A 77 -0.31 -9.59 -13.46
N THR A 78 -1.23 -10.55 -13.56
CA THR A 78 -1.86 -11.22 -12.41
C THR A 78 -0.90 -12.11 -11.65
N GLU A 79 0.24 -12.44 -12.25
CA GLU A 79 1.37 -13.09 -11.61
C GLU A 79 2.46 -12.05 -11.33
N VAL A 80 2.59 -11.67 -10.06
CA VAL A 80 3.77 -10.96 -9.59
C VAL A 80 4.90 -11.99 -9.51
N ALA A 81 5.66 -12.13 -10.59
CA ALA A 81 6.86 -12.96 -10.61
C ALA A 81 7.91 -12.32 -9.70
N VAL A 82 8.01 -12.83 -8.47
CA VAL A 82 9.01 -12.35 -7.51
C VAL A 82 10.36 -12.93 -7.88
N HIS A 83 11.30 -12.06 -8.27
CA HIS A 83 12.68 -12.42 -8.51
C HIS A 83 13.51 -12.14 -7.27
N PHE A 84 14.21 -13.15 -6.76
CA PHE A 84 15.15 -12.96 -5.66
C PHE A 84 16.32 -12.08 -6.12
N PRO A 85 16.70 -11.04 -5.35
CA PRO A 85 17.88 -10.24 -5.66
C PRO A 85 19.12 -11.13 -5.79
N ALA A 86 19.90 -10.93 -6.86
CA ALA A 86 21.13 -11.69 -7.09
C ALA A 86 22.21 -11.36 -6.06
N ASP A 87 22.21 -10.11 -5.58
CA ASP A 87 23.08 -9.66 -4.50
C ASP A 87 22.59 -10.19 -3.14
N ARG A 88 23.47 -10.92 -2.47
CA ARG A 88 23.20 -11.51 -1.15
C ARG A 88 23.12 -10.47 -0.05
N GLU A 89 23.88 -9.38 -0.13
CA GLU A 89 23.87 -8.33 0.89
C GLU A 89 22.59 -7.50 0.78
N LEU A 90 22.21 -7.11 -0.44
CA LEU A 90 20.93 -6.43 -0.69
C LEU A 90 19.74 -7.30 -0.26
N ARG A 91 19.77 -8.61 -0.57
CA ARG A 91 18.71 -9.53 -0.12
C ARG A 91 18.60 -9.59 1.40
N ARG A 92 19.74 -9.71 2.12
CA ARG A 92 19.76 -9.71 3.60
C ARG A 92 19.23 -8.40 4.16
N LEU A 93 19.58 -7.28 3.53
CA LEU A 93 19.09 -5.96 3.92
C LEU A 93 17.57 -5.89 3.77
N ILE A 94 17.04 -6.27 2.60
CA ILE A 94 15.59 -6.27 2.33
C ILE A 94 14.86 -7.21 3.28
N ASP A 95 15.36 -8.42 3.51
CA ASP A 95 14.75 -9.41 4.40
C ASP A 95 14.68 -8.87 5.85
N LYS A 96 15.77 -8.27 6.33
CA LYS A 96 15.82 -7.70 7.69
C LYS A 96 14.94 -6.46 7.83
N MET A 97 14.93 -5.60 6.81
CA MET A 97 14.02 -4.45 6.74
C MET A 97 12.56 -4.89 6.75
N ALA A 98 12.20 -5.88 5.94
CA ALA A 98 10.85 -6.42 5.86
C ALA A 98 10.39 -7.01 7.20
N GLU A 99 11.28 -7.69 7.94
CA GLU A 99 11.00 -8.20 9.28
C GLU A 99 10.67 -7.06 10.26
N TYR A 100 11.49 -6.01 10.30
CA TYR A 100 11.24 -4.85 11.17
C TYR A 100 9.96 -4.12 10.78
N VAL A 101 9.71 -3.92 9.49
CA VAL A 101 8.48 -3.23 9.03
C VAL A 101 7.24 -4.07 9.32
N ALA A 102 7.30 -5.39 9.21
CA ALA A 102 6.19 -6.26 9.57
C ALA A 102 5.89 -6.23 11.08
N ARG A 103 6.92 -6.08 11.93
CA ARG A 103 6.78 -6.07 13.40
C ARG A 103 6.41 -4.69 13.97
N GLU A 104 7.13 -3.66 13.56
CA GLU A 104 7.01 -2.28 14.08
C GLU A 104 5.99 -1.46 13.27
N GLY A 105 5.62 -1.92 12.07
CA GLY A 105 4.68 -1.25 11.19
C GLY A 105 5.29 -0.16 10.32
N HIS A 106 4.42 0.53 9.58
CA HIS A 106 4.78 1.56 8.58
C HIS A 106 5.50 2.79 9.15
N GLU A 107 5.46 3.03 10.47
CA GLU A 107 6.20 4.13 11.09
C GLU A 107 7.71 3.91 11.00
N PHE A 108 8.16 2.65 11.15
CA PHE A 108 9.57 2.29 10.99
C PHE A 108 10.04 2.49 9.54
N GLU A 109 9.24 2.04 8.57
CA GLU A 109 9.52 2.24 7.14
C GLU A 109 9.74 3.74 6.85
N ARG A 110 8.86 4.60 7.38
CA ARG A 110 8.94 6.04 7.15
C ARG A 110 10.18 6.68 7.80
N ALA A 111 10.56 6.22 9.00
CA ALA A 111 11.77 6.68 9.66
C ALA A 111 13.04 6.33 8.87
N ILE A 112 13.08 5.14 8.27
CA ILE A 112 14.21 4.71 7.43
C ILE A 112 14.23 5.48 6.11
N ILE A 113 13.08 5.70 5.48
CA ILE A 113 12.95 6.53 4.27
C ILE A 113 13.51 7.93 4.51
N ASP A 114 13.19 8.55 5.64
CA ASP A 114 13.66 9.90 5.97
C ASP A 114 15.17 9.90 6.32
N ARG A 115 15.69 8.83 6.92
CA ARG A 115 17.10 8.73 7.37
C ARG A 115 18.06 8.34 6.25
N GLU A 116 17.66 7.42 5.38
CA GLU A 116 18.51 6.77 4.38
C GLU A 116 18.22 7.28 2.96
N ARG A 117 17.69 8.51 2.84
CA ARG A 117 17.27 9.09 1.56
C ARG A 117 18.36 9.13 0.48
N ASP A 118 19.60 9.35 0.89
CA ASP A 118 20.75 9.48 -0.02
C ASP A 118 21.55 8.16 -0.13
N ASN A 119 21.05 7.07 0.45
CA ASN A 119 21.73 5.78 0.47
C ASN A 119 21.21 4.87 -0.66
N PRO A 120 22.04 4.50 -1.65
CA PRO A 120 21.62 3.68 -2.79
C PRO A 120 21.19 2.27 -2.39
N ASP A 121 21.63 1.76 -1.23
CA ASP A 121 21.22 0.44 -0.76
C ASP A 121 19.72 0.36 -0.43
N PHE A 122 19.05 1.51 -0.26
CA PHE A 122 17.62 1.65 0.05
C PHE A 122 16.76 2.09 -1.14
N ASP A 123 17.30 2.09 -2.36
CA ASP A 123 16.58 2.49 -3.58
C ASP A 123 15.27 1.69 -3.80
N PHE A 124 15.21 0.45 -3.30
CA PHE A 124 14.01 -0.40 -3.36
C PHE A 124 12.79 0.19 -2.65
N LEU A 125 12.97 1.14 -1.72
CA LEU A 125 11.88 1.85 -1.05
C LEU A 125 11.26 2.95 -1.94
N TRP A 126 12.06 3.52 -2.86
CA TRP A 126 11.67 4.63 -3.73
C TRP A 126 11.09 4.16 -5.07
N GLU A 127 11.44 2.94 -5.49
CA GLU A 127 10.92 2.31 -6.71
C GLU A 127 10.05 1.08 -6.40
N PRO A 128 8.76 1.26 -6.08
CA PRO A 128 7.89 0.15 -5.67
C PRO A 128 7.56 -0.85 -6.79
N GLN A 129 8.04 -0.61 -8.01
CA GLN A 129 7.88 -1.46 -9.21
C GLN A 129 9.20 -2.09 -9.67
N SER A 130 10.34 -1.73 -9.07
CA SER A 130 11.61 -2.41 -9.34
C SER A 130 11.53 -3.86 -8.85
N ARG A 131 12.44 -4.71 -9.32
CA ARG A 131 12.45 -6.14 -8.91
C ARG A 131 12.64 -6.27 -7.40
N GLU A 132 13.49 -5.41 -6.85
CA GLU A 132 13.84 -5.30 -5.45
C GLU A 132 12.68 -4.75 -4.63
N GLY A 133 11.99 -3.71 -5.13
CA GLY A 133 10.79 -3.15 -4.47
C GLY A 133 9.61 -4.12 -4.45
N VAL A 134 9.44 -4.91 -5.53
CA VAL A 134 8.47 -6.00 -5.59
C VAL A 134 8.81 -7.10 -4.58
N TYR A 135 10.09 -7.52 -4.52
CA TYR A 135 10.58 -8.50 -3.55
C TYR A 135 10.36 -8.03 -2.11
N TYR A 136 10.71 -6.78 -1.80
CA TYR A 136 10.50 -6.16 -0.48
C TYR A 136 9.03 -6.20 -0.05
N LYS A 137 8.11 -5.74 -0.90
CA LYS A 137 6.67 -5.74 -0.57
C LYS A 137 6.12 -7.15 -0.35
N TRP A 138 6.47 -8.07 -1.25
CA TRP A 138 6.12 -9.48 -1.08
C TRP A 138 6.69 -10.02 0.23
N ARG A 139 7.88 -9.55 0.63
CA ARG A 139 8.52 -10.02 1.85
C ARG A 139 7.90 -9.50 3.13
N VAL A 140 7.57 -8.20 3.17
CA VAL A 140 6.78 -7.60 4.26
C VAL A 140 5.44 -8.32 4.39
N TYR A 141 4.75 -8.55 3.27
CA TYR A 141 3.45 -9.23 3.27
C TYR A 141 3.54 -10.63 3.91
N ALA A 142 4.52 -11.43 3.52
CA ALA A 142 4.68 -12.77 4.09
C ALA A 142 4.98 -12.77 5.59
N TYR A 143 5.86 -11.86 6.07
CA TYR A 143 6.10 -11.76 7.50
C TYR A 143 4.85 -11.32 8.28
N CYS A 144 4.04 -10.41 7.73
CA CYS A 144 2.76 -10.05 8.32
C CYS A 144 1.77 -11.23 8.38
N GLN A 145 1.88 -12.21 7.47
CA GLN A 145 1.08 -13.44 7.45
C GLN A 145 1.69 -14.58 8.31
N SER A 146 2.77 -14.30 9.04
CA SER A 146 3.54 -15.30 9.82
C SER A 146 4.20 -16.40 8.98
N ASP A 147 4.39 -16.18 7.67
CA ASP A 147 5.19 -17.07 6.83
C ASP A 147 6.68 -16.89 7.19
N THR A 148 7.43 -18.00 7.24
CA THR A 148 8.85 -17.98 7.60
C THR A 148 9.72 -17.84 6.34
N ALA A 149 11.00 -17.50 6.52
CA ALA A 149 11.96 -17.38 5.42
C ALA A 149 12.11 -18.65 4.57
N ALA A 150 11.66 -19.81 5.06
CA ALA A 150 11.77 -21.11 4.42
C ALA A 150 10.43 -21.71 3.94
N GLU A 151 9.29 -21.24 4.46
CA GLU A 151 7.96 -21.80 4.13
C GLU A 151 6.98 -20.65 3.87
N TRP A 152 6.43 -20.62 2.65
CA TRP A 152 5.33 -19.72 2.29
C TRP A 152 4.21 -20.53 1.64
N ARG A 153 2.96 -20.10 1.83
CA ARG A 153 1.82 -20.75 1.18
C ARG A 153 1.80 -20.40 -0.32
N ARG A 154 1.71 -21.45 -1.15
CA ARG A 154 1.66 -21.37 -2.60
C ARG A 154 0.26 -21.04 -3.09
#